data_AF-A0A6G3ZDR7-F1
#
_entry.id   AF-A0A6G3ZDR7-F1
#
_cell.length_a   1.000
_cell.length_b   1.000
_cell.length_c   1.000
_cell.angle_alpha   90.00
_cell.angle_beta   90.00
_cell.angle_gamma   90.00
#
_symmetry.space_group_name_H-M   'P 1'
#
loop_
_entity.id
_entity.type
_entity.pdbx_description
1 polymer ?
#
loop_
_entity_poly.entity_id
_entity_poly.type
_entity_poly.pdbx_seq_one_letter_code
_entity_poly.pdbx_strand_id
1 'polypeptide(L)' 'MIFLELVLQNFGPYYGRHHLDLRSTPDRPIILIGGLNGGGKTTLMDALRLVLYGPRAPLD' A
#
# COMPACT_ATOMS: atom_id res chain seq x y z
N MET A 1 15.68 5.69 1.87
CA MET A 1 14.82 5.31 0.73
C MET A 1 13.45 5.89 0.96
N ILE A 2 12.81 6.51 -0.05
CA ILE A 2 11.45 7.08 0.05
C ILE A 2 10.59 6.43 -1.04
N PHE A 3 9.40 5.96 -0.68
CA PHE A 3 8.43 5.42 -1.63
C PHE A 3 7.62 6.56 -2.24
N LEU A 4 7.46 6.55 -3.56
CA LEU A 4 6.74 7.62 -4.28
C LEU A 4 5.32 7.21 -4.65
N GLU A 5 5.13 5.95 -5.02
CA GLU A 5 3.85 5.45 -5.49
C GLU A 5 3.72 3.95 -5.14
N LEU A 6 2.48 3.53 -4.87
CA LEU A 6 2.07 2.13 -4.89
C LEU A 6 0.97 1.95 -5.95
N VAL A 7 1.18 1.04 -6.89
CA VAL A 7 0.17 0.70 -7.91
C VAL A 7 -0.34 -0.71 -7.66
N LEU A 8 -1.66 -0.85 -7.52
CA LEU A 8 -2.34 -2.14 -7.37
C LEU A 8 -3.17 -2.43 -8.62
N GLN A 9 -3.12 -3.66 -9.10
CA GLN A 9 -3.93 -4.13 -10.22
C GLN A 9 -4.60 -5.45 -9.83
N ASN A 10 -5.92 -5.43 -9.64
CA ASN A 10 -6.70 -6.61 -9.27
C ASN A 10 -6.09 -7.37 -8.06
N PHE A 11 -5.74 -6.66 -6.99
CA PHE A 11 -5.08 -7.24 -5.81
C PHE A 11 -6.03 -7.23 -4.60
N GLY A 12 -6.44 -8.41 -4.13
CA GLY A 12 -7.45 -8.56 -3.08
C GLY A 12 -8.74 -7.77 -3.37
N PRO A 13 -9.20 -6.84 -2.51
CA PRO A 13 -10.43 -6.09 -2.74
C PRO A 13 -10.26 -4.92 -3.74
N TYR A 14 -9.04 -4.64 -4.20
CA TYR A 14 -8.76 -3.53 -5.13
C TYR A 14 -8.98 -3.99 -6.59
N TYR A 15 -10.23 -3.92 -7.06
CA TYR A 15 -10.60 -4.22 -8.45
C TYR A 15 -10.15 -3.13 -9.43
N GLY A 16 -9.53 -3.51 -10.55
CA GLY A 16 -8.99 -2.58 -11.53
C GLY A 16 -7.62 -2.04 -11.13
N ARG A 17 -7.24 -0.90 -11.72
CA ARG A 17 -5.95 -0.24 -11.47
C ARG A 17 -6.10 0.88 -10.47
N HIS A 18 -5.39 0.80 -9.35
CA HIS A 18 -5.38 1.82 -8.29
C HIS A 18 -3.99 2.40 -8.17
N HIS A 19 -3.91 3.73 -8.11
CA HIS A 19 -2.67 4.48 -7.90
C HIS A 19 -2.74 5.17 -6.55
N LEU A 20 -1.77 4.89 -5.68
CA LEU A 20 -1.61 5.55 -4.39
C LEU A 20 -0.34 6.41 -4.42
N ASP A 21 -0.51 7.72 -4.32
CA ASP A 21 0.60 8.66 -4.14
C ASP A 21 1.12 8.58 -2.71
N LEU A 22 2.41 8.26 -2.57
CA LEU A 22 3.10 8.12 -1.29
C LEU A 22 4.12 9.24 -1.05
N ARG A 23 4.10 10.30 -1.85
CA ARG A 23 4.98 11.45 -1.66
C ARG A 23 4.57 12.25 -0.42
N SER A 24 5.52 12.44 0.49
CA SER A 24 5.39 13.34 1.63
C SER A 24 6.24 14.59 1.44
N THR A 25 5.91 15.65 2.17
CA THR A 25 6.71 16.88 2.23
C THR A 25 7.43 16.99 3.56
N PRO A 26 8.51 17.79 3.68
CA PRO A 26 9.21 17.97 4.96
C PRO A 26 8.30 18.47 6.10
N ASP A 27 7.27 19.27 5.79
CA ASP A 27 6.26 19.77 6.74
C ASP A 27 5.13 18.76 7.02
N ARG A 28 4.99 17.72 6.20
CA ARG A 28 3.99 16.65 6.34
C ARG A 28 4.61 15.28 6.07
N PRO A 29 5.53 14.81 6.94
CA PRO A 29 6.32 13.63 6.65
C PRO A 29 5.56 12.30 6.79
N ILE A 30 4.35 12.33 7.35
CA ILE A 30 3.56 11.14 7.69
C ILE A 30 2.36 11.03 6.74
N ILE A 31 2.20 9.85 6.16
CA ILE A 31 1.02 9.47 5.36
C ILE A 31 0.19 8.50 6.18
N LEU A 32 -1.07 8.88 6.45
CA LEU A 32 -2.03 8.04 7.15
C LEU A 32 -2.96 7.37 6.16
N ILE A 33 -2.99 6.03 6.15
CA ILE A 33 -3.94 5.25 5.36
C ILE A 33 -5.12 4.86 6.27
N GLY A 34 -6.19 5.64 6.17
CA GLY A 34 -7.45 5.41 6.87
C GLY A 34 -8.46 4.60 6.06
N GLY A 35 -9.41 3.97 6.74
CA GLY A 35 -10.49 3.24 6.08
C GLY A 35 -11.28 2.36 7.05
N LEU A 36 -12.46 1.92 6.63
CA LEU A 36 -13.32 1.04 7.42
C LEU A 36 -12.73 -0.38 7.53
N ASN A 37 -13.20 -1.16 8.50
CA ASN A 37 -12.87 -2.59 8.59
C ASN A 37 -13.37 -3.32 7.35
N GLY A 38 -12.57 -4.25 6.83
CA GLY A 38 -12.82 -4.89 5.54
C GLY A 38 -12.49 -4.03 4.31
N GLY A 39 -12.15 -2.74 4.49
CA GLY A 39 -11.82 -1.83 3.37
C GLY A 39 -10.44 -2.04 2.72
N GLY A 40 -9.78 -3.18 2.94
CA GLY A 40 -8.52 -3.52 2.27
C GLY A 40 -7.24 -2.90 2.85
N LYS A 41 -7.27 -2.35 4.07
CA LYS A 41 -6.08 -1.76 4.72
C LYS A 41 -4.95 -2.77 4.92
N THR A 42 -5.26 -3.96 5.47
CA THR A 42 -4.28 -5.04 5.66
C THR A 42 -3.74 -5.50 4.31
N THR A 43 -4.63 -5.72 3.34
CA THR A 43 -4.24 -6.10 1.98
C THR A 43 -3.31 -5.09 1.30
N LEU A 44 -3.48 -3.79 1.58
CA LEU A 44 -2.57 -2.77 1.08
C LEU A 44 -1.17 -2.89 1.72
N MET A 45 -1.10 -3.19 3.02
CA MET A 45 0.16 -3.48 3.70
C MET A 45 0.81 -4.77 3.18
N ASP A 46 0.02 -5.80 2.89
CA ASP A 46 0.48 -7.04 2.27
C ASP A 46 1.05 -6.81 0.88
N ALA A 47 0.39 -5.99 0.06
CA ALA A 47 0.92 -5.60 -1.25
C ALA A 47 2.30 -4.94 -1.11
N LEU A 48 2.45 -4.00 -0.17
CA LEU A 48 3.72 -3.32 0.08
C LEU A 48 4.81 -4.32 0.52
N ARG A 49 4.49 -5.24 1.44
CA ARG A 49 5.42 -6.29 1.88
C ARG A 49 5.80 -7.22 0.72
N LEU A 50 4.84 -7.62 -0.09
CA LEU A 50 5.05 -8.50 -1.25
C LEU A 50 5.98 -7.87 -2.29
N VAL A 51 5.78 -6.60 -2.66
CA VAL A 51 6.64 -5.95 -3.67
C VAL A 51 8.06 -5.68 -3.17
N LEU A 52 8.25 -5.55 -1.84
CA LEU A 52 9.57 -5.31 -1.24
C LEU A 52 10.35 -6.61 -0.98
N TYR A 53 9.65 -7.67 -0.55
CA TYR A 53 10.29 -8.89 -0.05
C TYR A 53 10.01 -10.13 -0.91
N GLY A 54 9.10 -10.02 -1.89
CA GLY A 54 8.71 -11.11 -2.76
C GLY A 54 8.27 -12.34 -1.96
N PRO A 55 8.80 -13.54 -2.26
CA PRO A 55 8.44 -14.79 -1.57
C PRO A 55 8.72 -14.82 -0.06
N ARG A 56 9.50 -13.87 0.46
CA ARG A 56 9.82 -13.77 1.90
C ARG A 56 8.88 -12.85 2.67
N ALA A 57 7.87 -12.29 2.00
CA ALA A 57 6.93 -11.38 2.63
C ALA A 57 6.13 -12.12 3.73
N PRO A 58 6.07 -11.58 4.96
CA PRO A 58 5.13 -12.05 5.96
C PRO A 58 3.74 -11.52 5.60
N LEU A 59 2.94 -12.35 4.95
CA LEU A 59 1.55 -12.06 4.61
C LEU A 59 0.66 -12.65 5.70
N ASP A 60 -0.26 -11.84 6.21
CA ASP A 60 -1.22 -12.24 7.25
C ASP A 60 -2.51 -12.82 6.64
#